data_AF-K9PBE7-F1
#
_entry.id   AF-K9PBE7-F1
#
_cell.length_a   1.000
_cell.length_b   1.000
_cell.length_c   1.000
_cell.angle_alpha   90.00
_cell.angle_beta   90.00
_cell.angle_gamma   90.00
#
_symmetry.space_group_name_H-M   'P 1'
#
loop_
_entity.id
_entity.type
_entity.pdbx_description
1 polymer ?
#
loop_
_entity_poly.entity_id
_entity_poly.type
_entity_poly.pdbx_seq_one_letter_code
_entity_poly.pdbx_strand_id
1 'polypeptide(L)' 'MTTHQPRPPAQELPPLENGDRLTRPEFERRYAIAPHIKKAELIEGIVYVASPLMKMGLFARKYFRGYGWL' A
#
# COMPACT_ATOMS: atom_id res chain seq x y z
N MET A 1 -6.24 6.93 32.13
CA MET A 1 -6.01 8.28 31.57
C MET A 1 -5.94 8.12 30.05
N THR A 2 -7.08 8.18 29.36
CA THR A 2 -7.12 8.05 27.90
C THR A 2 -6.57 9.33 27.29
N THR A 3 -5.42 9.25 26.62
CA THR A 3 -4.81 10.40 25.96
C THR A 3 -5.74 10.88 24.85
N HIS A 4 -6.36 12.05 25.01
CA HIS A 4 -7.13 12.73 23.97
C HIS A 4 -6.14 13.55 23.14
N GLN A 5 -5.42 12.87 22.25
CA GLN A 5 -4.54 13.56 21.30
C GLN A 5 -5.42 14.37 20.34
N PRO A 6 -5.13 15.67 20.11
CA PRO A 6 -5.90 16.48 19.18
C PRO A 6 -5.84 15.84 17.78
N ARG A 7 -7.00 15.56 17.19
CA ARG A 7 -7.10 15.00 15.84
C ARG A 7 -6.62 16.05 14.83
N PRO A 8 -5.54 15.80 14.08
CA PRO A 8 -5.23 16.60 12.91
C PRO A 8 -6.39 16.46 11.91
N PRO A 9 -6.76 17.53 11.20
CA PRO A 9 -7.68 17.41 10.08
C PRO A 9 -7.10 16.43 9.05
N ALA A 10 -7.94 15.58 8.47
CA ALA A 10 -7.51 14.46 7.62
C ALA A 10 -6.64 14.89 6.41
N GLN A 11 -6.69 16.17 6.02
CA GLN A 11 -5.93 16.72 4.89
C GLN A 11 -4.43 16.92 5.18
N GLU A 12 -4.00 16.90 6.44
CA GLU A 12 -2.59 17.11 6.82
C GLU A 12 -1.84 15.80 7.14
N LEU A 13 -2.52 14.65 7.04
CA LEU A 13 -1.88 13.38 7.37
C LEU A 13 -0.97 12.94 6.22
N PRO A 14 0.30 12.58 6.51
CA PRO A 14 1.16 12.00 5.50
C PRO A 14 0.54 10.70 4.95
N PRO A 15 0.83 10.35 3.68
CA PRO A 15 0.37 9.10 3.11
C PRO A 15 0.82 7.88 3.93
N LEU A 16 0.14 6.75 3.73
CA LEU A 16 0.56 5.50 4.37
C LEU A 16 1.94 5.08 3.85
N GLU A 17 2.88 4.91 4.77
CA GLU A 17 4.22 4.38 4.49
C GLU A 17 4.37 2.97 5.05
N ASN A 18 5.22 2.16 4.40
CA ASN A 18 5.49 0.81 4.88
C ASN A 18 6.30 0.87 6.18
N GLY A 19 5.84 0.17 7.21
CA GLY A 19 6.44 0.16 8.55
C GLY A 19 5.85 1.20 9.51
N ASP A 20 4.94 2.06 9.05
CA ASP A 20 4.30 3.07 9.91
C ASP A 20 3.49 2.39 11.02
N ARG A 21 3.55 2.93 12.25
CA ARG A 21 2.81 2.37 13.39
C ARG A 21 1.55 3.17 13.65
N LEU A 22 0.40 2.63 13.26
CA LEU A 22 -0.89 3.32 13.33
C LEU A 22 -1.93 2.49 14.07
N THR A 23 -2.82 3.20 14.75
CA THR A 23 -4.06 2.58 15.19
C THR A 23 -5.01 2.36 14.01
N ARG A 24 -5.93 1.41 14.12
CA ARG A 24 -6.97 1.16 13.10
C ARG A 24 -7.70 2.43 12.62
N PRO A 25 -8.22 3.32 13.50
CA PRO A 25 -8.91 4.52 13.03
C PRO A 25 -7.99 5.54 12.35
N GLU A 26 -6.69 5.56 12.65
CA GLU A 26 -5.72 6.41 11.92
C GLU A 26 -5.44 5.84 10.53
N PHE A 27 -5.25 4.52 10.45
CA PHE A 27 -5.04 3.82 9.19
C PHE A 27 -6.23 4.02 8.24
N GLU A 28 -7.47 3.84 8.69
CA GLU A 28 -8.67 4.01 7.88
C GLU A 28 -8.78 5.42 7.28
N ARG A 29 -8.48 6.45 8.09
CA ARG A 29 -8.51 7.84 7.63
C ARG A 29 -7.45 8.13 6.58
N ARG A 30 -6.21 7.66 6.80
CA ARG A 30 -5.11 7.85 5.85
C ARG A 30 -5.31 7.04 4.57
N TYR A 31 -5.87 5.84 4.68
CA TYR A 31 -6.20 5.00 3.52
C TYR A 31 -7.27 5.65 2.64
N ALA A 32 -8.32 6.23 3.23
CA ALA A 32 -9.42 6.87 2.51
C ALA A 32 -9.00 8.09 1.66
N ILE A 33 -7.92 8.77 2.04
CA ILE A 33 -7.41 9.97 1.36
C ILE A 33 -6.19 9.70 0.47
N ALA A 34 -5.72 8.45 0.38
CA ALA A 34 -4.51 8.08 -0.35
C ALA A 34 -4.84 7.34 -1.67
N PRO A 35 -5.36 8.03 -2.70
CA PRO A 35 -5.80 7.40 -3.96
C PRO A 35 -4.67 6.74 -4.76
N HIS A 36 -3.41 7.03 -4.43
CA HIS A 36 -2.23 6.43 -5.04
C HIS A 36 -1.86 5.06 -4.44
N ILE A 37 -2.39 4.72 -3.26
CA ILE A 37 -2.16 3.44 -2.59
C ILE A 37 -3.13 2.41 -3.15
N LYS A 38 -2.63 1.50 -3.99
CA LYS A 38 -3.46 0.43 -4.58
C LYS A 38 -3.92 -0.60 -3.56
N LYS A 39 -3.05 -0.92 -2.60
CA LYS A 39 -3.36 -1.84 -1.51
C LYS A 39 -2.42 -1.56 -0.32
N ALA A 40 -3.01 -1.44 0.86
CA ALA A 40 -2.30 -1.38 2.13
C ALA A 40 -3.06 -2.20 3.17
N GLU A 41 -2.33 -2.78 4.12
CA GLU A 41 -2.88 -3.64 5.17
C GLU A 41 -2.29 -3.20 6.52
N LEU A 42 -3.10 -3.26 7.57
CA LEU A 42 -2.65 -2.99 8.94
C LEU A 42 -2.52 -4.32 9.70
N ILE A 43 -1.29 -4.73 9.98
CA ILE A 43 -0.97 -5.99 10.65
C ILE A 43 -0.30 -5.66 11.98
N GLU A 44 -0.92 -6.05 13.10
CA GLU A 44 -0.42 -5.78 14.46
C GLU A 44 -0.08 -4.30 14.75
N GLY A 45 -0.80 -3.38 14.10
CA GLY A 45 -0.54 -1.93 14.21
C GLY A 45 0.58 -1.43 13.32
N ILE A 46 1.16 -2.28 12.46
CA ILE A 46 2.17 -1.92 11.46
C ILE A 46 1.50 -1.86 10.08
N VAL A 47 1.74 -0.77 9.37
CA VAL A 47 1.24 -0.54 8.01
C VAL A 47 2.14 -1.26 7.01
N TYR A 48 1.54 -2.10 6.18
CA TYR A 48 2.18 -2.74 5.04
C TYR A 48 1.54 -2.23 3.75
N VAL A 49 2.29 -1.41 3.01
CA VAL A 49 1.87 -0.95 1.67
C VAL A 49 2.37 -1.94 0.63
N ALA A 50 1.45 -2.56 -0.11
CA ALA A 50 1.83 -3.40 -1.24
C ALA A 50 2.31 -2.50 -2.38
N SER A 51 3.62 -2.45 -2.58
CA SER A 51 4.24 -1.75 -3.71
C SER A 51 3.72 -2.34 -5.03
N PRO A 52 3.46 -1.53 -6.08
CA PRO A 52 2.98 -2.00 -7.38
C PRO A 52 4.03 -2.78 -8.20
N LEU A 53 4.96 -3.48 -7.55
CA LEU A 53 5.95 -4.35 -8.19
C LEU A 53 5.32 -5.60 -8.82
N MET A 54 4.03 -5.87 -8.57
CA MET A 54 3.22 -6.76 -9.40
C MET A 54 2.79 -6.10 -10.73
N LYS A 55 3.73 -5.45 -11.43
CA LYS A 55 3.66 -5.44 -12.91
C LYS A 55 4.43 -6.66 -13.41
N MET A 56 3.86 -7.85 -13.15
CA MET A 56 4.22 -9.11 -13.79
C MET A 56 3.78 -9.11 -15.27
N GLY A 57 4.09 -8.02 -15.99
CA GLY A 57 3.65 -7.74 -17.35
C GLY A 57 4.69 -7.00 -18.18
N LEU A 58 5.94 -6.86 -17.70
CA LEU A 58 7.07 -6.41 -18.52
C LEU A 58 8.21 -7.43 -18.69
N PHE A 59 8.16 -8.58 -18.02
CA PHE A 59 9.19 -9.61 -18.15
C PHE A 59 8.73 -10.92 -18.81
N ALA A 60 7.58 -10.92 -19.49
CA ALA A 60 7.07 -12.09 -20.23
C ALA A 60 6.90 -11.81 -21.74
N ARG A 61 7.76 -10.98 -22.35
CA ARG A 61 7.88 -10.84 -23.82
C ARG A 61 9.32 -10.92 -24.31
N LYS A 62 9.97 -12.04 -23.99
CA LYS A 62 11.18 -12.63 -24.60
C LYS A 62 11.42 -13.82 -23.67
N TYR A 63 11.03 -15.05 -23.99
CA TYR A 63 11.65 -15.95 -24.96
C TYR A 63 10.61 -16.99 -25.38
N PHE A 64 10.05 -16.88 -26.59
CA PHE A 64 9.50 -18.07 -27.27
C PHE A 64 9.65 -17.87 -28.77
N ARG A 65 10.90 -17.92 -29.23
CA ARG A 65 11.22 -18.01 -30.65
C ARG A 65 11.45 -19.48 -30.98
N GLY A 66 10.42 -20.08 -31.57
CA GLY A 66 10.47 -21.07 -32.64
C GLY A 66 11.30 -22.34 -32.44
N TYR A 67 10.60 -23.45 -32.21
CA TYR A 67 10.87 -24.68 -32.96
C TYR A 67 9.52 -25.25 -33.41
N GLY A 68 9.32 -25.25 -34.74
CA GLY A 68 8.26 -26.01 -35.39
C GLY A 68 8.68 -27.46 -35.51
N TRP A 69 7.71 -28.35 -35.37
CA TRP A 69 7.86 -29.76 -35.70
C TRP A 69 6.90 -30.07 -36.85
N LEU A 70 7.49 -30.44 -37.98
CA LEU A 70 6.85 -31.30 -38.99
C LEU A 70 7.24 -32.75 -38.64
#